data_AF-A0A8T5XSU4-F1
#
_entry.id   AF-A0A8T5XSU4-F1
#
_cell.length_a   1.000
_cell.length_b   1.000
_cell.length_c   1.000
_cell.angle_alpha   90.00
_cell.angle_beta   90.00
_cell.angle_gamma   90.00
#
_symmetry.space_group_name_H-M   'P 1'
#
loop_
_entity.id
_entity.type
_entity.pdbx_description
1 polymer ?
#
loop_
_entity_poly.entity_id
_entity_poly.type
_entity_poly.pdbx_seq_one_letter_code
_entity_poly.pdbx_strand_id
1 'polypeptide(L)'
;MAIRKLRYEGDPILRKKSRNVDKISDRVITLLNDMEETMHKEEGVGLAAPQVGILKKLVVIDIGEGTIKLINPMIIHTEGEEIDVEGCLSVPDKSGKVKRPKKVKVKYQNINGDEKLIEGEGLLARVLCHEIDHLEGILYIDKVIQE
;
A
#
# COMPACT_ATOMS: atom_id res chain seq x y z
N MET A 1 -14.87 -13.32 -7.02
CA MET A 1 -13.62 -12.52 -7.08
C MET A 1 -12.47 -13.49 -7.28
N ALA A 2 -11.27 -13.00 -7.58
CA ALA A 2 -10.15 -13.83 -7.98
C ALA A 2 -8.85 -13.43 -7.28
N ILE A 3 -8.12 -14.44 -6.80
CA ILE A 3 -6.76 -14.27 -6.28
C ILE A 3 -5.82 -13.84 -7.40
N ARG A 4 -5.11 -12.74 -7.17
CA ARG A 4 -4.14 -12.19 -8.11
C ARG A 4 -2.75 -12.75 -7.83
N LYS A 5 -1.97 -12.94 -8.90
CA LYS A 5 -0.58 -13.38 -8.78
C LYS A 5 0.29 -12.21 -8.31
N LEU A 6 0.90 -12.37 -7.13
CA LEU A 6 1.89 -11.43 -6.61
C LEU A 6 3.12 -11.34 -7.52
N ARG A 7 3.74 -10.17 -7.48
CA ARG A 7 5.03 -9.85 -8.07
C ARG A 7 6.05 -9.73 -6.96
N TYR A 8 7.26 -10.21 -7.23
CA TYR A 8 8.31 -10.31 -6.23
C TYR A 8 9.52 -9.44 -6.60
N GLU A 9 10.35 -9.15 -5.61
CA GLU A 9 11.62 -8.43 -5.75
C GLU A 9 12.39 -8.95 -6.97
N GLY A 10 12.81 -8.03 -7.85
CA GLY A 10 13.41 -8.35 -9.15
C GLY A 10 12.46 -8.18 -10.33
N ASP A 11 11.13 -8.22 -10.15
CA ASP A 11 10.19 -7.81 -11.20
C ASP A 11 10.27 -6.28 -11.42
N PRO A 12 10.62 -5.80 -12.63
CA PRO A 12 10.74 -4.37 -12.91
C PRO A 12 9.46 -3.57 -12.66
N ILE A 13 8.29 -4.22 -12.62
CA ILE A 13 7.03 -3.50 -12.39
C ILE A 13 6.96 -2.89 -10.99
N LEU A 14 7.60 -3.51 -9.98
CA LEU A 14 7.65 -3.01 -8.62
C LEU A 14 8.46 -1.72 -8.47
N ARG A 15 9.24 -1.38 -9.51
CA ARG A 15 10.08 -0.16 -9.57
C ARG A 15 9.47 0.94 -10.43
N LYS A 16 8.26 0.73 -10.97
CA LYS A 16 7.58 1.71 -11.84
C LYS A 16 6.58 2.55 -11.05
N LYS A 17 6.52 3.84 -11.38
CA LYS A 17 5.50 4.74 -10.84
C LYS A 17 4.11 4.41 -11.39
N SER A 18 3.15 4.33 -10.48
CA SER A 18 1.74 4.11 -10.76
C SER A 18 1.06 5.38 -11.26
N ARG A 19 0.06 5.20 -12.13
CA ARG A 19 -0.72 6.30 -12.68
C ARG A 19 -1.96 6.57 -11.84
N ASN A 20 -2.42 7.81 -11.82
CA ASN A 20 -3.69 8.17 -11.21
C ASN A 20 -4.84 7.42 -11.89
N VAL A 21 -5.91 7.21 -11.13
CA VAL A 21 -7.17 6.64 -11.59
C VAL A 21 -8.12 7.79 -11.88
N ASP A 22 -8.33 8.09 -13.17
CA ASP A 22 -9.18 9.21 -13.58
C ASP A 22 -10.69 8.89 -13.47
N LYS A 23 -11.05 7.62 -13.71
CA LYS A 23 -12.43 7.14 -13.63
C LYS A 23 -12.52 5.87 -12.80
N ILE A 24 -13.27 5.94 -11.72
CA ILE A 24 -13.64 4.79 -10.92
C ILE A 24 -14.72 4.04 -11.69
N SER A 25 -14.38 2.84 -12.14
CA SER A 25 -15.25 1.97 -12.93
C SER A 25 -15.40 0.63 -12.22
N ASP A 26 -16.35 -0.19 -12.66
CA ASP A 26 -16.54 -1.53 -12.11
C ASP A 26 -15.27 -2.37 -12.16
N ARG A 27 -14.39 -2.15 -13.15
CA ARG A 27 -13.07 -2.79 -13.24
C ARG A 27 -12.12 -2.36 -12.13
N VAL A 28 -12.17 -1.10 -11.71
CA VAL A 28 -11.38 -0.58 -10.58
C VAL A 28 -11.89 -1.17 -9.27
N ILE A 29 -13.22 -1.19 -9.09
CA ILE A 29 -13.86 -1.76 -7.90
C ILE A 29 -13.56 -3.26 -7.81
N THR A 30 -13.72 -3.99 -8.92
CA THR A 30 -13.37 -5.42 -9.00
C THR A 30 -11.90 -5.66 -8.66
N LEU A 31 -10.98 -4.83 -9.17
CA LEU A 31 -9.56 -4.95 -8.86
C LEU A 31 -9.27 -4.73 -7.38
N LEU A 32 -9.87 -3.71 -6.75
CA LEU A 32 -9.73 -3.47 -5.31
C LEU A 32 -10.25 -4.65 -4.48
N ASN A 33 -11.37 -5.25 -4.89
CA ASN A 33 -11.91 -6.43 -4.22
C ASN A 33 -10.98 -7.64 -4.39
N ASP A 34 -10.48 -7.89 -5.60
CA ASP A 34 -9.52 -8.99 -5.85
C ASP A 34 -8.20 -8.78 -5.07
N MET A 35 -7.76 -7.53 -4.92
CA MET A 35 -6.58 -7.17 -4.12
C MET A 35 -6.82 -7.44 -2.63
N GLU A 36 -7.98 -7.08 -2.09
CA GLU A 36 -8.38 -7.41 -0.71
C GLU A 36 -8.36 -8.92 -0.47
N GLU A 37 -8.99 -9.70 -1.35
CA GLU A 37 -9.01 -11.17 -1.23
C GLU A 37 -7.60 -11.77 -1.32
N THR A 38 -6.75 -11.22 -2.19
CA THR A 38 -5.34 -11.63 -2.31
C THR A 38 -4.55 -11.28 -1.04
N MET A 39 -4.73 -10.06 -0.51
CA MET A 39 -4.07 -9.60 0.71
C MET A 39 -4.42 -10.49 1.90
N HIS A 40 -5.71 -10.78 2.12
CA HIS A 40 -6.14 -11.66 3.22
C HIS A 40 -5.65 -13.09 3.05
N LYS A 41 -5.66 -13.63 1.83
CA LYS A 41 -5.17 -15.00 1.56
C LYS A 41 -3.68 -15.15 1.88
N GLU A 42 -2.89 -14.13 1.56
CA GLU A 42 -1.44 -14.13 1.81
C GLU A 42 -1.09 -13.57 3.20
N GLU A 43 -2.09 -13.46 4.10
CA GLU A 43 -1.96 -13.01 5.49
C GLU A 43 -1.27 -11.63 5.64
N GLY A 44 -1.42 -10.77 4.63
CA GLY A 44 -0.90 -9.41 4.63
C GLY A 44 -1.86 -8.40 5.26
N VAL A 45 -1.32 -7.25 5.68
CA VAL A 45 -2.07 -6.11 6.23
C VAL A 45 -2.20 -4.95 5.24
N GLY A 46 -1.53 -5.02 4.10
CA GLY A 46 -1.52 -4.02 3.04
C GLY A 46 -1.16 -4.64 1.69
N LEU A 47 -1.75 -4.10 0.61
CA LEU A 47 -1.40 -4.47 -0.76
C LEU A 47 -1.63 -3.32 -1.73
N ALA A 48 -0.60 -2.95 -2.48
CA ALA A 48 -0.64 -1.97 -3.55
C ALA A 48 -0.75 -2.63 -4.93
N ALA A 49 -1.45 -1.99 -5.86
CA ALA A 49 -1.72 -2.55 -7.19
C ALA A 49 -0.46 -2.96 -8.01
N PRO A 50 0.70 -2.29 -7.90
CA PRO A 50 1.94 -2.76 -8.55
C PRO A 50 2.33 -4.18 -8.15
N GLN A 51 2.06 -4.58 -6.90
CA GLN A 51 2.36 -5.91 -6.38
C GLN A 51 1.52 -7.00 -7.05
N VAL A 52 0.40 -6.66 -7.67
CA VAL A 52 -0.41 -7.59 -8.49
C VAL A 52 -0.26 -7.33 -9.99
N GLY A 53 0.76 -6.57 -10.39
CA GLY A 53 1.08 -6.34 -11.80
C GLY A 53 0.37 -5.15 -12.44
N ILE A 54 -0.25 -4.24 -11.66
CA ILE A 54 -1.07 -3.14 -12.18
C ILE A 54 -0.53 -1.77 -11.74
N LEU A 55 -0.17 -0.92 -12.70
CA LEU A 55 0.37 0.43 -12.44
C LEU A 55 -0.73 1.49 -12.27
N LYS A 56 -1.56 1.32 -11.24
CA LYS A 56 -2.59 2.28 -10.82
C LYS A 56 -2.42 2.63 -9.35
N LYS A 57 -2.71 3.88 -8.97
CA LYS A 57 -2.69 4.33 -7.57
C LYS A 57 -3.88 3.76 -6.80
N LEU A 58 -3.78 2.48 -6.46
CA LEU A 58 -4.79 1.72 -5.73
C LEU A 58 -4.10 0.92 -4.62
N VAL A 59 -4.67 1.00 -3.43
CA VAL A 59 -4.16 0.35 -2.22
C VAL A 59 -5.33 -0.25 -1.45
N VAL A 60 -5.14 -1.42 -0.87
CA VAL A 60 -6.01 -1.99 0.17
C VAL A 60 -5.21 -2.18 1.45
N ILE A 61 -5.83 -1.90 2.59
CA ILE A 61 -5.22 -2.03 3.93
C ILE A 61 -6.24 -2.65 4.86
N ASP A 62 -5.82 -3.60 5.69
CA ASP A 62 -6.60 -4.11 6.81
C ASP A 62 -5.67 -4.46 7.97
N ILE A 63 -5.81 -3.73 9.07
CA ILE A 63 -5.02 -3.93 10.30
C ILE A 63 -5.82 -4.64 11.39
N GLY A 64 -6.93 -5.30 11.04
CA GLY A 64 -7.85 -5.97 11.96
C GLY A 64 -9.06 -5.12 12.38
N GLU A 65 -9.21 -3.92 11.81
CA GLU A 65 -10.35 -3.02 12.03
C GLU A 65 -11.32 -2.98 10.84
N GLY A 66 -11.04 -3.77 9.80
CA GLY A 66 -11.78 -3.81 8.56
C GLY A 66 -11.01 -3.19 7.40
N THR A 67 -11.31 -3.68 6.19
CA THR A 67 -10.57 -3.30 5.00
C THR A 67 -10.90 -1.90 4.51
N ILE A 68 -9.87 -1.12 4.24
CA ILE A 68 -9.91 0.23 3.67
C ILE A 68 -9.39 0.16 2.23
N LYS A 69 -10.16 0.70 1.30
CA LYS A 69 -9.81 0.78 -0.14
C LYS A 69 -9.48 2.23 -0.48
N LEU A 70 -8.21 2.48 -0.83
CA LEU A 70 -7.71 3.81 -1.13
C LEU A 70 -7.44 3.97 -2.62
N ILE A 71 -8.12 4.92 -3.25
CA ILE A 71 -7.91 5.32 -4.64
C ILE A 71 -7.16 6.65 -4.66
N ASN A 72 -6.11 6.73 -5.47
CA ASN A 72 -5.24 7.91 -5.57
C ASN A 72 -4.72 8.42 -4.19
N PRO A 73 -4.26 7.56 -3.26
CA PRO A 73 -3.81 8.02 -1.95
C PRO A 73 -2.56 8.91 -2.05
N MET A 74 -2.50 9.92 -1.20
CA MET A 74 -1.39 10.86 -1.08
C MET A 74 -1.21 11.30 0.36
N ILE A 75 0.01 11.19 0.90
CA ILE A 75 0.36 11.75 2.20
C ILE A 75 0.37 13.28 2.10
N ILE A 76 -0.41 13.95 2.94
CA ILE A 76 -0.51 15.42 2.99
C ILE A 76 0.12 16.02 4.25
N HIS A 77 0.34 15.19 5.27
CA HIS A 77 1.00 15.60 6.51
C HIS A 77 1.69 14.41 7.16
N THR A 78 2.82 14.67 7.82
CA THR A 78 3.62 13.70 8.56
C THR A 78 4.13 14.34 9.84
N GLU A 79 4.14 13.61 10.94
CA GLU A 79 4.64 14.09 12.24
C GLU A 79 5.41 12.99 12.98
N GLY A 80 6.51 13.39 13.63
CA GLY A 80 7.36 12.50 14.42
C GLY A 80 8.09 11.45 13.59
N GLU A 81 8.84 10.60 14.27
CA GLU A 81 9.56 9.48 13.66
C GLU A 81 9.46 8.25 14.57
N GLU A 82 9.40 7.07 13.95
CA GLU A 82 9.38 5.78 14.62
C GLU A 82 10.14 4.75 13.78
N ILE A 83 11.04 4.00 14.45
CA ILE A 83 11.78 2.90 13.85
C ILE A 83 11.12 1.61 14.29
N ASP A 84 10.74 0.78 13.33
CA ASP A 84 10.24 -0.57 13.60
C ASP A 84 10.54 -1.47 12.40
N VAL A 85 10.24 -2.75 12.54
CA VAL A 85 10.46 -3.78 11.53
C VAL A 85 9.34 -3.78 10.48
N GLU A 86 9.71 -3.77 9.20
CA GLU A 86 8.81 -3.97 8.08
C GLU A 86 9.13 -5.29 7.36
N GLY A 87 8.08 -5.94 6.86
CA GLY A 87 8.13 -6.98 5.84
C GLY A 87 7.28 -6.57 4.63
N CYS A 88 7.29 -7.36 3.56
CA CYS A 88 6.50 -7.09 2.37
C CYS A 88 6.13 -8.40 1.65
N LEU A 89 4.87 -8.52 1.20
CA LEU A 89 4.43 -9.68 0.41
C LEU A 89 5.23 -9.86 -0.89
N SER A 90 5.79 -8.77 -1.43
CA SER A 90 6.64 -8.81 -2.63
C SER A 90 8.10 -9.14 -2.33
N VAL A 91 8.50 -9.24 -1.06
CA VAL A 91 9.87 -9.54 -0.64
C VAL A 91 9.79 -10.60 0.47
N PRO A 92 9.42 -11.84 0.12
CA PRO A 92 9.18 -12.90 1.10
C PRO A 92 10.45 -13.23 1.88
N ASP A 93 10.25 -13.75 3.10
CA ASP A 93 11.29 -14.24 4.01
C ASP A 93 12.34 -13.20 4.44
N LYS A 94 12.07 -11.91 4.20
CA LYS A 94 12.92 -10.80 4.63
C LYS A 94 12.13 -9.81 5.47
N SER A 95 12.82 -9.23 6.43
CA SER A 95 12.35 -8.09 7.20
C SER A 95 13.51 -7.15 7.52
N GLY A 96 13.21 -5.89 7.83
CA GLY A 96 14.25 -4.91 8.14
C GLY A 96 13.71 -3.72 8.91
N LYS A 97 14.58 -3.09 9.71
CA LYS A 97 14.23 -1.88 10.47
C LYS A 97 14.13 -0.69 9.52
N VAL A 98 12.99 -0.01 9.52
CA VAL A 98 12.72 1.16 8.68
C VAL A 98 12.20 2.30 9.56
N LYS A 99 12.76 3.49 9.36
CA LYS A 99 12.26 4.74 9.96
C LYS A 99 11.07 5.25 9.16
N ARG A 100 9.93 5.44 9.81
CA ARG A 100 8.70 6.02 9.26
C ARG A 100 8.24 7.21 10.11
N PRO A 101 7.40 8.10 9.58
CA PRO A 101 6.68 9.05 10.41
C PRO A 101 5.80 8.33 11.43
N LYS A 102 5.73 8.86 12.66
CA LYS A 102 4.89 8.28 13.72
C LYS A 102 3.40 8.49 13.46
N LYS A 103 3.06 9.63 12.87
CA LYS A 103 1.70 9.98 12.44
C LYS A 103 1.69 10.44 10.99
N VAL A 104 0.65 10.07 10.24
CA VAL A 104 0.44 10.52 8.87
C VAL A 104 -1.01 10.88 8.63
N LYS A 105 -1.24 11.89 7.77
CA LYS A 105 -2.54 12.19 7.21
C LYS A 105 -2.52 11.93 5.72
N VAL A 106 -3.42 11.10 5.24
CA VAL A 106 -3.53 10.71 3.84
C VAL A 106 -4.85 11.20 3.26
N LYS A 107 -4.77 11.89 2.12
CA LYS A 107 -5.91 12.22 1.26
C LYS A 107 -6.08 11.12 0.23
N TYR A 108 -7.29 10.64 0.03
CA TYR A 108 -7.62 9.60 -0.95
C TYR A 108 -9.08 9.72 -1.41
N GLN A 109 -9.46 8.94 -2.41
CA GLN A 109 -10.85 8.75 -2.81
C GLN A 109 -11.35 7.36 -2.40
N ASN A 110 -12.56 7.27 -1.87
CA ASN A 110 -13.21 5.98 -1.62
C ASN A 110 -13.75 5.37 -2.92
N ILE A 111 -14.38 4.19 -2.84
CA ILE A 111 -14.97 3.50 -4.00
C ILE A 111 -16.10 4.27 -4.69
N ASN A 112 -16.72 5.25 -4.02
CA ASN A 112 -17.74 6.12 -4.60
C ASN A 112 -17.15 7.36 -5.30
N GLY A 113 -15.83 7.59 -5.14
CA GLY A 113 -15.13 8.76 -5.65
C GLY A 113 -15.12 9.96 -4.71
N ASP A 114 -15.70 9.83 -3.51
CA ASP A 114 -15.68 10.89 -2.51
C ASP A 114 -14.26 11.08 -1.99
N GLU A 115 -13.80 12.33 -1.92
CA GLU A 115 -12.56 12.66 -1.24
C GLU A 115 -12.71 12.43 0.27
N LYS A 116 -11.77 11.67 0.83
CA LYS A 116 -11.69 11.35 2.26
C LYS A 116 -10.29 11.65 2.79
N LEU A 117 -10.23 11.82 4.10
CA LEU A 117 -9.00 11.95 4.87
C LEU A 117 -8.95 10.79 5.84
N ILE A 118 -7.77 10.19 5.98
CA ILE A 118 -7.48 9.23 7.04
C ILE A 118 -6.23 9.70 7.79
N GLU A 119 -6.31 9.66 9.11
CA GLU A 119 -5.17 9.89 10.00
C GLU A 119 -4.77 8.53 10.56
N GLY A 120 -3.49 8.20 10.44
CA GLY A 120 -2.92 6.96 10.94
C GLY A 120 -1.80 7.25 11.91
N GLU A 121 -1.70 6.43 12.95
CA GLU A 121 -0.59 6.39 13.91
C GLU A 121 -0.08 4.95 14.04
N GLY A 122 1.15 4.77 14.49
CA GLY A 122 1.74 3.43 14.72
C GLY A 122 1.68 2.53 13.49
N LEU A 123 1.08 1.34 13.62
CA LEU A 123 0.98 0.37 12.52
C LEU A 123 0.25 0.93 11.30
N LEU A 124 -0.86 1.65 11.47
CA LEU A 124 -1.59 2.22 10.34
C LEU A 124 -0.74 3.24 9.58
N ALA A 125 -0.01 4.10 10.30
CA ALA A 125 0.89 5.07 9.68
C ALA A 125 1.98 4.39 8.84
N ARG A 126 2.56 3.32 9.39
CA ARG A 126 3.58 2.51 8.73
C ARG A 126 3.06 1.86 7.46
N VAL A 127 1.92 1.18 7.53
CA VAL A 127 1.31 0.52 6.37
C VAL A 127 0.93 1.56 5.30
N LEU A 128 0.32 2.68 5.67
CA LEU A 128 0.03 3.76 4.71
C LEU A 128 1.28 4.27 4.00
N CYS A 129 2.38 4.49 4.73
CA CYS A 129 3.65 4.89 4.12
C CYS A 129 4.21 3.81 3.18
N HIS A 130 4.16 2.54 3.59
CA HIS A 130 4.65 1.41 2.82
C HIS A 130 3.90 1.23 1.50
N GLU A 131 2.56 1.21 1.56
CA GLU A 131 1.74 1.01 0.38
C GLU A 131 1.80 2.19 -0.59
N ILE A 132 1.94 3.42 -0.08
CA ILE A 132 2.12 4.61 -0.93
C ILE A 132 3.50 4.63 -1.60
N ASP A 133 4.55 4.13 -0.93
CA ASP A 133 5.88 3.95 -1.56
C ASP A 133 5.82 3.00 -2.75
N HIS A 134 5.07 1.89 -2.64
CA HIS A 134 4.88 0.97 -3.77
C HIS A 134 4.30 1.66 -5.00
N LEU A 135 3.40 2.64 -4.81
CA LEU A 135 2.84 3.42 -5.91
C LEU A 135 3.88 4.31 -6.60
N GLU A 136 4.97 4.65 -5.92
CA GLU A 136 6.08 5.44 -6.44
C GLU A 136 7.27 4.57 -6.89
N GLY A 137 7.14 3.24 -6.85
CA GLY A 137 8.18 2.29 -7.24
C GLY A 137 9.28 2.09 -6.20
N ILE A 138 9.00 2.45 -4.95
CA ILE A 138 9.92 2.37 -3.82
C ILE A 138 9.55 1.14 -2.99
N LEU A 139 10.55 0.35 -2.60
CA LEU A 139 10.40 -0.81 -1.73
C LEU A 139 11.01 -0.50 -0.36
N TYR A 140 10.52 -1.15 0.70
CA TYR A 140 11.04 -0.91 2.06
C TYR A 140 12.55 -1.19 2.16
N ILE A 141 13.08 -2.16 1.39
CA ILE A 141 14.50 -2.49 1.31
C ILE A 141 15.38 -1.29 0.90
N ASP A 142 14.83 -0.30 0.19
CA ASP A 142 15.54 0.92 -0.17
C ASP A 142 15.69 1.88 1.02
N LYS A 143 14.93 1.65 2.10
CA LYS A 143 14.86 2.48 3.31
C LYS A 143 15.33 1.74 4.57
N VAL A 144 15.77 0.49 4.44
CA VAL A 144 16.29 -0.30 5.57
C VAL A 144 17.52 0.41 6.13
N ILE A 145 17.51 0.62 7.44
CA ILE A 145 18.65 1.19 8.16
C ILE A 145 19.69 0.08 8.30
N GLN A 146 20.89 0.32 7.78
CA GLN A 146 22.04 -0.54 8.03
C GLN A 146 22.63 -0.17 9.39
N GLU A 147 22.84 -1.18 10.24
CA GLU A 147 23.55 -1.04 11.52
C GLU A 147 25.05 -0.83 11.30
#